data_AF-A0A285TKC4-F1
#
_entry.id   AF-A0A285TKC4-F1
#
_cell.length_a   1.000
_cell.length_b   1.000
_cell.length_c   1.000
_cell.angle_alpha   90.00
_cell.angle_beta   90.00
_cell.angle_gamma   90.00
#
_symmetry.space_group_name_H-M   'P 1'
#
loop_
_entity.id
_entity.type
_entity.pdbx_description
1 polymer ?
#
loop_
_entity_poly.entity_id
_entity_poly.type
_entity_poly.pdbx_seq_one_letter_code
_entity_poly.pdbx_strand_id
1 'polypeptide(L)'
;MIPFPLQASRLALAASLSLLSVMAGTAIPATAEGQAYRVANTAVVSGNEAHLEVQSGELDQRIVYIERLENDEELLLDIGTPLKLWRIPDGLARIAWPHSEGMSLSREDAIALSGRDSAADVPTWGADVSWPELGPVMLILFEVGPESYGGLLSSAPAGIAVMRQMMFQTVDPRARPRTGHAHEVPLGVETLPD
;
A
#
# COMPACT_ATOMS: atom_id res chain seq x y z
N MET A 1 27.17 -11.05 70.16
CA MET A 1 27.73 -11.50 68.88
C MET A 1 27.13 -10.65 67.76
N ILE A 2 27.96 -9.88 67.06
CA ILE A 2 27.70 -9.20 65.76
C ILE A 2 28.53 -9.98 64.73
N PRO A 3 28.06 -10.33 63.49
CA PRO A 3 27.86 -9.43 62.31
C PRO A 3 26.56 -9.68 61.51
N PHE A 4 25.81 -8.66 61.06
CA PHE A 4 25.92 -7.83 59.83
C PHE A 4 25.19 -8.40 58.57
N PRO A 5 24.79 -7.53 57.61
CA PRO A 5 23.49 -7.58 56.93
C PRO A 5 23.58 -7.49 55.39
N LEU A 6 22.58 -7.97 54.66
CA LEU A 6 22.39 -7.73 53.22
C LEU A 6 20.87 -7.85 52.98
N GLN A 7 20.14 -7.04 52.21
CA GLN A 7 20.43 -6.05 51.19
C GLN A 7 19.13 -5.23 51.02
N ALA A 8 19.24 -3.91 51.01
CA ALA A 8 19.05 -3.06 49.82
C ALA A 8 17.58 -2.87 49.35
N SER A 9 16.98 -1.79 49.85
CA SER A 9 16.37 -0.68 49.13
C SER A 9 16.01 -0.86 47.64
N ARG A 10 14.76 -0.50 47.28
CA ARG A 10 14.38 0.57 46.31
C ARG A 10 12.87 0.53 46.06
N LEU A 11 12.12 1.54 46.54
CA LEU A 11 11.63 2.68 45.75
C LEU A 11 10.69 2.25 44.60
N ALA A 12 9.39 2.22 44.89
CA ALA A 12 8.34 2.32 43.87
C ALA A 12 7.79 3.75 43.93
N LEU A 13 8.28 4.61 43.05
CA LEU A 13 7.75 5.96 42.85
C LEU A 13 6.73 5.89 41.71
N ALA A 14 5.56 6.48 41.96
CA ALA A 14 4.46 6.64 41.02
C ALA A 14 4.84 7.54 39.83
N ALA A 15 4.24 7.28 38.67
CA ALA A 15 3.97 8.32 37.68
C ALA A 15 2.77 7.92 36.81
N SER A 16 1.73 8.73 36.95
CA SER A 16 0.46 8.74 36.25
C SER A 16 0.67 8.96 34.74
N LEU A 17 -0.03 8.19 33.91
CA LEU A 17 -0.13 8.45 32.48
C LEU A 17 -1.57 8.80 32.14
N SER A 18 -1.79 10.09 31.94
CA SER A 18 -2.99 10.71 31.41
C SER A 18 -3.35 10.10 30.06
N LEU A 19 -4.58 9.59 29.93
CA LEU A 19 -5.16 9.24 28.63
C LEU A 19 -5.35 10.50 27.80
N LEU A 20 -4.47 10.74 26.82
CA LEU A 20 -4.79 11.58 25.68
C LEU A 20 -5.59 10.75 24.68
N SER A 21 -6.88 11.05 24.55
CA SER A 21 -7.71 10.60 23.44
C SER A 21 -7.23 11.30 22.16
N VAL A 22 -6.47 10.59 21.32
CA VAL A 22 -6.18 11.05 19.96
C VAL A 22 -7.40 10.74 19.10
N MET A 23 -8.14 11.79 18.74
CA MET A 23 -9.12 11.74 17.66
C MET A 23 -8.39 11.40 16.37
N ALA A 24 -8.57 10.17 15.86
CA ALA A 24 -8.09 9.77 14.55
C ALA A 24 -8.99 10.41 13.46
N GLY A 25 -8.77 11.70 13.22
CA GLY A 25 -9.09 12.27 11.91
C GLY A 25 -8.04 11.76 10.93
N THR A 26 -8.45 11.02 9.90
CA THR A 26 -7.57 10.70 8.76
C THR A 26 -7.21 11.99 8.05
N ALA A 27 -6.13 12.63 8.50
CA ALA A 27 -5.51 13.71 7.77
C ALA A 27 -4.96 13.14 6.46
N ILE A 28 -5.59 13.48 5.34
CA ILE A 28 -5.03 13.26 4.01
C ILE A 28 -3.75 14.11 3.94
N PRO A 29 -2.55 13.53 3.75
CA PRO A 29 -1.34 14.33 3.66
C PRO A 29 -1.43 15.25 2.44
N ALA A 30 -1.28 16.56 2.66
CA ALA A 30 -1.40 17.59 1.66
C ALA A 30 -0.19 17.69 0.70
N THR A 31 0.62 16.63 0.60
CA THR A 31 1.96 16.65 -0.01
C THR A 31 2.26 15.45 -0.92
N ALA A 32 1.25 14.74 -1.42
CA ALA A 32 1.51 13.74 -2.46
C ALA A 32 1.74 14.46 -3.80
N GLU A 33 3.01 14.72 -4.15
CA GLU A 33 3.41 15.31 -5.45
C GLU A 33 3.30 14.32 -6.63
N GLY A 34 2.96 13.05 -6.35
CA GLY A 34 2.75 12.00 -7.36
C GLY A 34 1.42 12.08 -8.13
N GLN A 35 1.35 11.31 -9.22
CA GLN A 35 0.13 11.15 -10.01
C GLN A 35 -0.87 10.27 -9.24
N ALA A 36 -2.15 10.65 -9.28
CA ALA A 36 -3.21 9.91 -8.60
C ALA A 36 -3.64 8.67 -9.41
N TYR A 37 -3.69 7.52 -8.73
CA TYR A 37 -4.17 6.25 -9.25
C TYR A 37 -5.32 5.71 -8.41
N ARG A 38 -6.29 5.10 -9.08
CA ARG A 38 -7.29 4.25 -8.46
C ARG A 38 -6.72 2.84 -8.37
N VAL A 39 -6.64 2.29 -7.17
CA VAL A 39 -6.24 0.91 -6.93
C VAL A 39 -7.46 0.03 -6.70
N ALA A 40 -7.47 -1.16 -7.28
CA ALA A 40 -8.44 -2.21 -7.00
C ALA A 40 -7.74 -3.56 -6.81
N ASN A 41 -8.18 -4.34 -5.81
CA ASN A 41 -7.77 -5.73 -5.70
C ASN A 41 -8.52 -6.54 -6.77
N THR A 42 -7.79 -7.32 -7.57
CA THR A 42 -8.39 -8.09 -8.67
C THR A 42 -8.51 -9.56 -8.33
N ALA A 43 -7.53 -10.12 -7.61
CA ALA A 43 -7.56 -11.50 -7.14
C ALA A 43 -6.77 -11.68 -5.84
N VAL A 44 -7.13 -12.70 -5.07
CA VAL A 44 -6.36 -13.24 -3.96
C VAL A 44 -6.11 -14.71 -4.24
N VAL A 45 -4.85 -15.11 -4.25
CA VAL A 45 -4.41 -16.50 -4.43
C VAL A 45 -3.81 -16.97 -3.11
N SER A 46 -4.21 -18.15 -2.64
CA SER A 46 -3.70 -18.73 -1.39
C SER A 46 -3.51 -20.24 -1.53
N GLY A 47 -2.75 -20.86 -0.63
CA GLY A 47 -2.53 -22.32 -0.64
C GLY A 47 -1.07 -22.69 -0.84
N ASN A 48 -0.79 -23.67 -1.71
CA ASN A 48 0.56 -24.04 -2.12
C ASN A 48 0.56 -24.51 -3.58
N GLU A 49 1.72 -24.78 -4.17
CA GLU A 49 1.83 -25.21 -5.58
C GLU A 49 0.98 -26.44 -5.95
N ALA A 50 0.68 -27.32 -4.99
CA ALA A 50 -0.15 -28.51 -5.24
C ALA A 50 -1.66 -28.26 -5.08
N HIS A 51 -2.05 -27.20 -4.37
CA HIS A 51 -3.44 -26.84 -4.12
C HIS A 51 -3.58 -25.33 -3.96
N LEU A 52 -3.96 -24.66 -5.04
CA LEU A 52 -4.22 -23.23 -5.09
C LEU A 52 -5.72 -22.96 -4.95
N GLU A 53 -6.06 -22.02 -4.07
CA GLU A 53 -7.38 -21.43 -3.97
C GLU A 53 -7.32 -20.00 -4.50
N VAL A 54 -8.24 -19.67 -5.42
CA VAL A 54 -8.34 -18.35 -6.02
C VAL A 54 -9.67 -17.71 -5.70
N GLN A 55 -9.61 -16.51 -5.15
CA GLN A 55 -10.76 -15.70 -4.79
C GLN A 55 -10.70 -14.39 -5.59
N SER A 56 -11.85 -13.91 -6.06
CA SER A 56 -11.93 -12.58 -6.65
C SER A 56 -11.60 -11.52 -5.60
N GLY A 57 -10.86 -10.48 -6.00
CA GLY A 57 -10.51 -9.38 -5.11
C GLY A 57 -11.74 -8.57 -4.67
N GLU A 58 -11.63 -7.95 -3.50
CA GLU A 58 -12.63 -6.99 -3.03
C GLU A 58 -12.53 -5.67 -3.80
N LEU A 59 -13.68 -5.12 -4.19
CA LEU A 59 -13.81 -3.94 -5.05
C LEU A 59 -13.63 -2.59 -4.32
N ASP A 60 -13.09 -2.59 -3.10
CA ASP A 60 -12.85 -1.37 -2.35
C ASP A 60 -11.75 -0.54 -3.02
N GLN A 61 -12.19 0.35 -3.91
CA GLN A 61 -11.32 1.23 -4.68
C GLN A 61 -10.78 2.34 -3.79
N ARG A 62 -9.46 2.47 -3.74
CA ARG A 62 -8.79 3.56 -3.01
C ARG A 62 -8.00 4.43 -3.97
N ILE A 63 -7.81 5.70 -3.59
CA ILE A 63 -6.89 6.58 -4.30
C ILE A 63 -5.53 6.49 -3.62
N VAL A 64 -4.50 6.28 -4.43
CA VAL A 64 -3.10 6.26 -4.03
C VAL A 64 -2.32 7.18 -4.96
N TYR A 65 -1.11 7.55 -4.58
CA TYR A 65 -0.25 8.39 -5.41
C TYR A 65 1.03 7.66 -5.76
N ILE A 66 1.43 7.75 -7.02
CA ILE A 66 2.66 7.14 -7.53
C ILE A 66 3.51 8.23 -8.18
N GLU A 67 4.78 8.28 -7.81
CA GLU A 67 5.78 9.15 -8.38
C GLU A 67 7.00 8.33 -8.79
N ARG A 68 7.58 8.64 -9.95
CA ARG A 68 8.86 8.08 -10.40
C ARG A 68 9.97 9.06 -10.10
N LEU A 69 11.04 8.56 -9.53
CA LEU A 69 12.19 9.35 -9.11
C LEU A 69 13.47 8.83 -9.79
N GLU A 70 14.54 9.63 -9.72
CA GLU A 70 15.91 9.27 -10.10
C GLU A 70 16.04 8.51 -11.43
N ASN A 71 15.39 8.99 -12.50
CA ASN A 71 15.38 8.36 -13.83
C ASN A 71 14.79 6.93 -13.88
N ASP A 72 13.67 6.71 -13.18
CA ASP A 72 12.95 5.42 -13.12
C ASP A 72 13.63 4.33 -12.26
N GLU A 73 14.70 4.64 -11.54
CA GLU A 73 15.33 3.70 -10.58
C GLU A 73 14.52 3.55 -9.29
N GLU A 74 13.71 4.55 -8.97
CA GLU A 74 12.93 4.61 -7.74
C GLU A 74 11.46 4.92 -8.04
N LEU A 75 10.58 4.30 -7.27
CA LEU A 75 9.14 4.56 -7.33
C LEU A 75 8.62 4.82 -5.90
N LEU A 76 8.05 6.00 -5.69
CA LEU A 76 7.42 6.37 -4.43
C LEU A 76 5.92 6.09 -4.54
N LEU A 77 5.42 5.20 -3.69
CA LEU A 77 4.00 4.87 -3.57
C LEU A 77 3.47 5.42 -2.25
N ASP A 78 2.51 6.34 -2.30
CA ASP A 78 1.80 6.84 -1.12
C ASP A 78 0.39 6.24 -1.01
N ILE A 79 0.20 5.41 0.02
CA ILE A 79 -1.10 4.81 0.39
C ILE A 79 -1.67 5.40 1.69
N GLY A 80 -1.25 6.61 2.06
CA GLY A 80 -1.43 7.22 3.38
C GLY A 80 -0.14 7.22 4.22
N THR A 81 0.89 6.53 3.74
CA THR A 81 2.27 6.59 4.22
C THR A 81 3.17 6.33 3.02
N PRO A 82 4.25 7.13 2.82
CA PRO A 82 5.13 6.96 1.68
C PRO A 82 5.95 5.66 1.80
N LEU A 83 5.89 4.85 0.75
CA LEU A 83 6.66 3.62 0.58
C LEU A 83 7.60 3.81 -0.61
N LYS A 84 8.90 3.62 -0.36
CA LYS A 84 9.92 3.68 -1.40
C LYS A 84 10.16 2.28 -1.98
N LEU A 85 9.96 2.14 -3.28
CA LEU A 85 10.22 0.92 -4.04
C LEU A 85 11.45 1.10 -4.92
N TRP A 86 12.25 0.05 -5.04
CA TRP A 86 13.48 0.05 -5.81
C TRP A 86 13.32 -0.74 -7.09
N ARG A 87 14.01 -0.31 -8.14
CA ARG A 87 14.11 -1.04 -9.39
C ARG A 87 14.51 -2.49 -9.15
N ILE A 88 13.78 -3.43 -9.75
CA ILE A 88 14.17 -4.84 -9.78
C ILE A 88 14.93 -5.09 -11.08
N PRO A 89 16.22 -5.48 -11.02
CA PRO A 89 16.96 -5.89 -12.21
C PRO A 89 16.23 -7.02 -12.93
N ASP A 90 16.29 -7.08 -14.26
CA ASP A 90 15.59 -8.09 -15.08
C ASP A 90 14.08 -8.17 -14.82
N GLY A 91 13.47 -7.08 -14.32
CA GLY A 91 12.02 -6.87 -14.30
C GLY A 91 11.20 -8.03 -13.74
N LEU A 92 10.17 -8.42 -14.48
CA LEU A 92 9.25 -9.50 -14.11
C LEU A 92 9.90 -10.89 -14.20
N ALA A 93 11.05 -11.03 -14.88
CA ALA A 93 11.72 -12.32 -14.98
C ALA A 93 12.24 -12.83 -13.63
N ARG A 94 12.49 -11.92 -12.66
CA ARG A 94 12.91 -12.28 -11.29
C ARG A 94 11.75 -12.55 -10.36
N ILE A 95 10.50 -12.33 -10.80
CA ILE A 95 9.31 -12.49 -9.97
C ILE A 95 8.72 -13.87 -10.19
N ALA A 96 8.62 -14.65 -9.11
CA ALA A 96 7.87 -15.89 -9.11
C ALA A 96 6.37 -15.58 -9.24
N TRP A 97 5.80 -15.95 -10.39
CA TRP A 97 4.37 -15.79 -10.65
C TRP A 97 3.71 -17.14 -10.39
N PRO A 98 2.65 -17.22 -9.55
CA PRO A 98 1.87 -18.46 -9.49
C PRO A 98 1.28 -18.79 -10.85
N HIS A 99 0.90 -20.06 -11.04
CA HIS A 99 0.24 -20.52 -12.26
C HIS A 99 -0.91 -19.60 -12.67
N SER A 100 -1.09 -19.38 -13.97
CA SER A 100 -2.05 -18.42 -14.53
C SER A 100 -3.53 -18.74 -14.26
N GLU A 101 -3.83 -19.94 -13.75
CA GLU A 101 -5.20 -20.38 -13.50
C GLU A 101 -5.87 -19.54 -12.41
N GLY A 102 -6.97 -18.85 -12.77
CA GLY A 102 -7.73 -17.97 -11.88
C GLY A 102 -7.18 -16.55 -11.71
N MET A 103 -6.01 -16.24 -12.27
CA MET A 103 -5.47 -14.89 -12.23
C MET A 103 -6.24 -13.92 -13.10
N SER A 104 -6.42 -12.69 -12.61
CA SER A 104 -6.93 -11.59 -13.44
C SER A 104 -5.85 -11.00 -14.34
N LEU A 105 -4.58 -11.14 -13.95
CA LEU A 105 -3.44 -10.64 -14.69
C LEU A 105 -2.33 -11.69 -14.68
N SER A 106 -2.16 -12.43 -15.77
CA SER A 106 -1.03 -13.35 -15.93
C SER A 106 0.27 -12.61 -16.23
N ARG A 107 1.41 -13.31 -16.15
CA ARG A 107 2.70 -12.75 -16.55
C ARG A 107 2.68 -12.39 -18.04
N GLU A 108 2.10 -13.24 -18.87
CA GLU A 108 2.00 -13.06 -20.32
C GLU A 108 1.15 -11.83 -20.67
N ASP A 109 0.05 -11.62 -19.96
CA ASP A 109 -0.78 -10.41 -20.10
C ASP A 109 0.01 -9.16 -19.71
N ALA A 110 0.77 -9.20 -18.61
CA ALA A 110 1.60 -8.08 -18.19
C ALA A 110 2.63 -7.69 -19.26
N ILE A 111 3.30 -8.67 -19.87
CA ILE A 111 4.24 -8.45 -20.98
C ILE A 111 3.51 -7.81 -22.17
N ALA A 112 2.41 -8.41 -22.61
CA ALA A 112 1.66 -7.94 -23.77
C ALA A 112 1.12 -6.51 -23.57
N LEU A 113 0.53 -6.22 -22.40
CA LEU A 113 -0.04 -4.92 -22.07
C LEU A 113 1.04 -3.83 -21.94
N SER A 114 2.20 -4.17 -21.37
CA SER A 114 3.33 -3.25 -21.28
C SER A 114 3.94 -2.88 -22.65
N GLY A 115 3.58 -3.59 -23.72
CA GLY A 115 4.14 -3.41 -25.06
C GLY A 115 5.61 -3.80 -25.17
N ARG A 116 6.08 -4.70 -24.28
CA ARG A 116 7.45 -5.19 -24.25
C ARG A 116 7.53 -6.60 -24.84
N ASP A 117 8.72 -6.96 -25.30
CA ASP A 117 8.96 -8.26 -25.95
C ASP A 117 9.21 -9.38 -24.94
N SER A 118 9.66 -9.05 -23.72
CA SER A 118 9.98 -10.04 -22.69
C SER A 118 9.67 -9.56 -21.28
N ALA A 119 9.54 -10.51 -20.34
CA ALA A 119 9.37 -10.24 -18.92
C ALA A 119 10.51 -9.42 -18.31
N ALA A 120 11.73 -9.58 -18.83
CA ALA A 120 12.91 -8.87 -18.32
C ALA A 120 12.87 -7.37 -18.65
N ASP A 121 12.19 -7.03 -19.74
CA ASP A 121 12.08 -5.65 -20.24
C ASP A 121 10.92 -4.89 -19.59
N VAL A 122 10.04 -5.57 -18.85
CA VAL A 122 8.91 -4.94 -18.17
C VAL A 122 9.41 -4.17 -16.93
N PRO A 123 9.23 -2.84 -16.89
CA PRO A 123 9.66 -2.09 -15.74
C PRO A 123 8.95 -2.51 -14.46
N THR A 124 9.76 -2.93 -13.47
CA THR A 124 9.32 -3.48 -12.19
C THR A 124 10.09 -2.84 -11.03
N TRP A 125 9.38 -2.56 -9.94
CA TRP A 125 9.91 -2.07 -8.67
C TRP A 125 9.36 -2.89 -7.51
N GLY A 126 10.10 -3.00 -6.41
CA GLY A 126 9.59 -3.64 -5.21
C GLY A 126 10.31 -3.26 -3.93
N ALA A 127 9.71 -3.65 -2.82
CA ALA A 127 10.27 -3.52 -1.48
C ALA A 127 9.60 -4.51 -0.52
N ASP A 128 10.34 -4.90 0.52
CA ASP A 128 9.77 -5.56 1.69
C ASP A 128 9.04 -4.53 2.55
N VAL A 129 7.75 -4.77 2.79
CA VAL A 129 6.89 -3.88 3.58
C VAL A 129 6.21 -4.65 4.70
N SER A 130 6.06 -4.01 5.86
CA SER A 130 5.24 -4.56 6.94
C SER A 130 3.78 -4.19 6.70
N TRP A 131 2.98 -5.16 6.28
CA TRP A 131 1.58 -4.94 5.97
C TRP A 131 0.69 -5.29 7.17
N PRO A 132 -0.35 -4.49 7.48
CA PRO A 132 -1.29 -4.80 8.54
C PRO A 132 -1.87 -6.20 8.38
N GLU A 133 -1.93 -6.98 9.46
CA GLU A 133 -2.53 -8.32 9.54
C GLU A 133 -1.84 -9.43 8.72
N LEU A 134 -1.06 -9.08 7.68
CA LEU A 134 -0.30 -10.02 6.86
C LEU A 134 1.18 -10.12 7.28
N GLY A 135 1.68 -9.14 8.05
CA GLY A 135 3.07 -9.11 8.47
C GLY A 135 4.01 -8.69 7.33
N PRO A 136 5.27 -9.17 7.31
CA PRO A 136 6.21 -8.83 6.25
C PRO A 136 5.77 -9.43 4.92
N VAL A 137 5.62 -8.59 3.91
CA VAL A 137 5.24 -8.97 2.54
C VAL A 137 6.15 -8.28 1.55
N MET A 138 6.37 -8.91 0.40
CA MET A 138 7.00 -8.30 -0.75
C MET A 138 5.94 -7.57 -1.56
N LEU A 139 6.05 -6.25 -1.68
CA LEU A 139 5.23 -5.43 -2.57
C LEU A 139 5.99 -5.21 -3.88
N ILE A 140 5.35 -5.52 -5.00
CA ILE A 140 5.91 -5.37 -6.35
C ILE A 140 4.93 -4.56 -7.18
N LEU A 141 5.41 -3.53 -7.86
CA LEU A 141 4.69 -2.78 -8.88
C LEU A 141 5.40 -2.92 -10.22
N PHE A 142 4.66 -3.04 -11.31
CA PHE A 142 5.22 -3.09 -12.65
C PHE A 142 4.33 -2.36 -13.65
N GLU A 143 4.94 -1.81 -14.69
CA GLU A 143 4.21 -1.17 -15.77
C GLU A 143 3.41 -2.19 -16.57
N VAL A 144 2.13 -1.90 -16.78
CA VAL A 144 1.26 -2.64 -17.70
C VAL A 144 0.74 -1.74 -18.81
N GLY A 145 1.08 -0.46 -18.80
CA GLY A 145 0.70 0.48 -19.85
C GLY A 145 1.13 1.90 -19.49
N PRO A 146 0.92 2.87 -20.39
CA PRO A 146 1.40 4.25 -20.20
C PRO A 146 0.82 4.94 -18.96
N GLU A 147 -0.37 4.52 -18.51
CA GLU A 147 -1.12 5.14 -17.42
C GLU A 147 -1.61 4.11 -16.40
N SER A 148 -0.90 2.97 -16.29
CA SER A 148 -1.34 1.87 -15.44
C SER A 148 -0.20 1.02 -14.92
N TYR A 149 -0.35 0.57 -13.68
CA TYR A 149 0.53 -0.41 -13.06
C TYR A 149 -0.24 -1.66 -12.65
N GLY A 150 0.39 -2.81 -12.82
CA GLY A 150 0.02 -4.02 -12.09
C GLY A 150 0.76 -4.06 -10.76
N GLY A 151 0.16 -4.67 -9.75
CA GLY A 151 0.80 -4.87 -8.46
C GLY A 151 0.59 -6.26 -7.91
N LEU A 152 1.60 -6.74 -7.20
CA LEU A 152 1.58 -7.99 -6.45
C LEU A 152 1.99 -7.72 -5.00
N LEU A 153 1.22 -8.27 -4.07
CA LEU A 153 1.58 -8.32 -2.66
C LEU A 153 1.73 -9.79 -2.27
N SER A 154 2.92 -10.24 -1.90
CA SER A 154 3.19 -11.64 -1.55
C SER A 154 3.70 -11.77 -0.13
N SER A 155 3.03 -12.59 0.70
CA SER A 155 3.46 -12.90 2.06
C SER A 155 4.54 -14.00 2.14
N ALA A 156 4.82 -14.67 1.02
CA ALA A 156 5.84 -15.72 0.94
C ALA A 156 6.55 -15.62 -0.42
N PRO A 157 7.75 -15.01 -0.49
CA PRO A 157 8.42 -14.73 -1.76
C PRO A 157 8.86 -15.98 -2.55
N ALA A 158 8.71 -17.21 -2.02
CA ALA A 158 9.25 -18.44 -2.61
C ALA A 158 8.26 -19.62 -2.76
N GLY A 159 6.94 -19.41 -2.89
CA GLY A 159 6.02 -20.55 -3.19
C GLY A 159 4.56 -20.40 -2.73
N ILE A 160 4.27 -19.27 -2.07
CA ILE A 160 2.96 -18.64 -1.83
C ILE A 160 2.11 -19.23 -0.72
N ALA A 161 1.75 -18.40 0.27
CA ALA A 161 0.68 -18.67 1.22
C ALA A 161 -0.47 -17.67 1.08
N VAL A 162 -0.20 -16.39 0.79
CA VAL A 162 -1.19 -15.44 0.26
C VAL A 162 -0.50 -14.50 -0.74
N MET A 163 -1.07 -14.37 -1.93
CA MET A 163 -0.71 -13.38 -2.94
C MET A 163 -1.95 -12.56 -3.29
N ARG A 164 -1.81 -11.24 -3.35
CA ARG A 164 -2.87 -10.34 -3.82
C ARG A 164 -2.44 -9.67 -5.11
N GLN A 165 -3.32 -9.69 -6.10
CA GLN A 165 -3.18 -8.95 -7.35
C GLN A 165 -3.93 -7.62 -7.24
N MET A 166 -3.28 -6.56 -7.71
CA MET A 166 -3.81 -5.21 -7.73
C MET A 166 -3.65 -4.60 -9.11
N MET A 167 -4.58 -3.73 -9.48
CA MET A 167 -4.47 -2.90 -10.67
C MET A 167 -4.59 -1.44 -10.28
N PHE A 168 -3.64 -0.64 -10.76
CA PHE A 168 -3.57 0.80 -10.55
C PHE A 168 -3.84 1.49 -11.89
N GLN A 169 -4.86 2.33 -11.94
CA GLN A 169 -5.21 3.08 -13.15
C GLN A 169 -5.24 4.57 -12.84
N THR A 170 -4.62 5.37 -13.70
CA THR A 170 -4.65 6.83 -13.55
C THR A 170 -6.08 7.33 -13.42
N VAL A 171 -6.31 8.21 -12.45
CA VAL A 171 -7.56 8.96 -12.38
C VAL A 171 -7.43 10.15 -13.31
N ASP A 172 -8.39 10.35 -14.22
CA ASP A 172 -8.45 11.56 -15.04
C ASP A 172 -8.30 12.79 -14.11
N PRO A 173 -7.31 13.67 -14.33
CA PRO A 173 -7.12 14.88 -13.53
C PRO A 173 -8.39 15.72 -13.40
N ARG A 174 -9.33 15.63 -14.36
CA ARG A 174 -10.62 16.31 -14.34
C ARG A 174 -11.66 15.66 -13.42
N ALA A 175 -11.47 14.40 -13.02
CA ALA A 175 -12.30 13.68 -12.08
C ALA A 175 -11.91 13.93 -10.61
N ARG A 176 -10.93 14.80 -10.34
CA ARG A 176 -10.61 15.27 -8.99
C ARG A 176 -11.87 15.91 -8.36
N PRO A 177 -12.40 15.40 -7.23
CA PRO A 177 -13.39 16.13 -6.46
C PRO A 177 -12.77 17.47 -6.07
N ARG A 178 -13.34 18.57 -6.57
CA ARG A 178 -12.97 19.90 -6.10
C ARG A 178 -13.32 19.95 -4.61
N THR A 179 -12.32 20.00 -3.74
CA THR A 179 -12.50 20.49 -2.38
C THR A 179 -12.98 21.93 -2.50
N GLY A 180 -14.30 22.10 -2.42
CA GLY A 180 -14.97 23.36 -2.71
C GLY A 180 -16.37 23.33 -2.13
N HIS A 181 -16.46 23.14 -0.83
CA HIS A 181 -17.36 23.88 0.05
C HIS A 181 -16.91 23.63 1.49
N ALA A 182 -16.04 24.53 1.99
CA ALA A 182 -16.12 24.89 3.39
C ALA A 182 -17.57 25.36 3.59
N HIS A 183 -18.34 24.61 4.38
CA HIS A 183 -19.60 25.10 4.91
C HIS A 183 -19.22 26.18 5.92
N GLU A 184 -19.00 27.39 5.42
CA GLU A 184 -18.98 28.59 6.25
C GLU A 184 -20.35 28.64 6.95
N VAL A 185 -20.32 28.37 8.26
CA VAL A 185 -21.43 28.65 9.15
C VAL A 185 -21.64 30.15 9.16
N PRO A 186 -22.83 30.68 8.80
CA PRO A 186 -23.15 32.05 9.14
C PRO A 186 -23.52 32.07 10.63
N LEU A 187 -22.61 32.59 11.44
CA LEU A 187 -22.96 33.24 12.70
C LEU A 187 -23.92 34.39 12.36
N GLY A 188 -25.20 34.24 12.71
CA GLY A 188 -26.26 35.19 12.39
C GLY A 188 -27.28 35.31 13.52
N VAL A 189 -26.87 36.03 14.56
CA VAL A 189 -27.61 36.98 15.41
C VAL A 189 -29.13 36.78 15.57
N GLU A 190 -29.49 36.48 16.82
CA GLU A 190 -30.70 36.83 17.57
C GLU A 190 -31.62 37.91 16.97
N THR A 191 -32.92 37.65 16.87
CA THR A 191 -34.01 38.59 17.25
C THR A 191 -35.39 37.91 17.16
N LEU A 192 -36.05 37.76 18.32
CA LEU A 192 -37.53 37.83 18.43
C LEU A 192 -37.97 39.24 17.97
N PRO A 193 -39.14 39.44 17.32
CA PRO A 193 -40.49 39.40 17.96
C PRO A 193 -41.61 38.90 16.99
N ASP A 194 -42.91 38.78 17.28
CA ASP A 194 -43.83 39.20 18.36
C ASP A 194 -44.61 37.99 18.95
#